data_AF-N1TVX6-F1
#
_entry.id   AF-N1TVX6-F1
#
_cell.length_a   1.000
_cell.length_b   1.000
_cell.length_c   1.000
_cell.angle_alpha   90.00
_cell.angle_beta   90.00
_cell.angle_gamma   90.00
#
_symmetry.space_group_name_H-M   'P 1'
#
loop_
_entity.id
_entity.type
_entity.pdbx_description
1 polymer ?
#
loop_
_entity_poly.entity_id
_entity_poly.type
_entity_poly.pdbx_seq_one_letter_code
_entity_poly.pdbx_strand_id
1 'polypeptide(L)'
;MKFAAVAALTVALSACKKSESDDDTITLALLYLVDQTSGNCVTITKDDAAHSGAAGAGDGKPTYLATGSTKPKAACGSTFNAAFIVNNPDAVVTSVQASYQAAKTKATDSGSNCAATITGLQALTDSATVLRVQQSLAADGGNCVTFSPGGPFGTLWNLNPLTFGGSSVSVDPNPEYFGKTVYACSSEQAKERRLLQLKTQTFSTITGSVATDMATNLTFWQKSVAVPALNFKWTAEAIAAGRLINVTELTTAGKSGAALVAFGGALLGGNRACAKDVLSKESEAVQNIAFSIADNSGNLFAGAMTGNVLDSVITTAQAATAKEVLFTSLQCKYGDFDEEAAGNKTTVGTETNVKNIGTCPATYPKI
;
A
#
# COMPACT_ATOMS: atom_id res chain seq x y z
N MET A 1 4.21 -23.65 10.51
CA MET A 1 4.33 -23.05 11.86
C MET A 1 3.03 -22.40 12.38
N LYS A 2 2.03 -22.08 11.54
CA LYS A 2 0.81 -21.37 11.97
C LYS A 2 -0.22 -22.23 12.73
N PHE A 3 -0.37 -23.51 12.39
CA PHE A 3 -1.34 -24.41 13.06
C PHE A 3 -1.00 -24.73 14.51
N ALA A 4 0.29 -24.83 14.86
CA ALA A 4 0.71 -25.14 16.23
C ALA A 4 0.46 -23.97 17.20
N ALA A 5 0.62 -22.72 16.74
CA ALA A 5 0.32 -21.53 17.55
C ALA A 5 -1.20 -21.33 17.71
N VAL A 6 -1.98 -21.60 16.66
CA VAL A 6 -3.44 -21.61 16.72
C VAL A 6 -3.93 -22.69 17.69
N ALA A 7 -3.40 -23.92 17.59
CA ALA A 7 -3.71 -25.01 18.50
C ALA A 7 -3.30 -24.71 19.95
N ALA A 8 -2.12 -24.10 20.17
CA ALA A 8 -1.67 -23.68 21.50
C ALA A 8 -2.57 -22.59 22.10
N LEU A 9 -3.05 -21.64 21.29
CA LEU A 9 -4.00 -20.62 21.74
C LEU A 9 -5.39 -21.24 22.01
N THR A 10 -5.84 -22.20 21.20
CA THR A 10 -7.06 -22.97 21.44
C THR A 10 -6.98 -23.76 22.75
N VAL A 11 -5.84 -24.41 23.03
CA VAL A 11 -5.60 -25.13 24.28
C VAL A 11 -5.54 -24.17 25.47
N ALA A 12 -4.93 -23.00 25.33
CA ALA A 12 -4.90 -21.99 26.38
C ALA A 12 -6.29 -21.38 26.67
N LEU A 13 -7.09 -21.10 25.62
CA LEU A 13 -8.44 -20.55 25.72
C LEU A 13 -9.44 -21.58 26.28
N SER A 14 -9.28 -22.86 25.94
CA SER A 14 -10.08 -23.96 26.51
C SER A 14 -9.68 -24.27 27.96
N ALA A 15 -8.39 -24.18 28.31
CA ALA A 15 -7.91 -24.38 29.68
C ALA A 15 -8.32 -23.23 30.64
N CYS A 16 -8.48 -22.01 30.14
CA CYS A 16 -8.94 -20.86 30.93
C CYS A 16 -10.46 -20.78 31.08
N LYS A 17 -11.25 -21.62 30.38
CA LYS A 17 -12.71 -21.61 30.46
C LYS A 17 -13.17 -22.58 31.55
N LYS A 18 -13.37 -22.06 32.77
CA LYS A 18 -14.18 -22.77 33.79
C LYS A 18 -15.63 -22.79 33.31
N SER A 19 -16.08 -23.97 32.87
CA SER A 19 -17.49 -24.39 32.73
C SER A 19 -18.42 -23.42 31.98
N GLU A 20 -18.39 -23.40 30.64
CA GLU A 20 -19.58 -23.07 29.85
C GLU A 20 -19.57 -23.81 28.51
N SER A 21 -20.72 -24.38 28.15
CA SER A 21 -20.94 -25.39 27.10
C SER A 21 -20.88 -24.91 25.64
N ASP A 22 -20.56 -23.63 25.40
CA ASP A 22 -20.58 -23.08 24.04
C ASP A 22 -19.16 -22.94 23.46
N ASP A 23 -18.82 -23.83 22.53
CA ASP A 23 -17.61 -23.83 21.70
C ASP A 23 -17.60 -22.69 20.65
N ASP A 24 -18.72 -21.98 20.49
CA ASP A 24 -18.91 -20.92 19.50
C ASP A 24 -18.07 -19.67 19.81
N THR A 25 -17.82 -19.32 21.07
CA THR A 25 -17.03 -18.13 21.44
C THR A 25 -15.53 -18.32 21.17
N ILE A 26 -15.02 -19.53 21.38
CA ILE A 26 -13.61 -19.88 21.07
C ILE A 26 -13.43 -19.96 19.56
N THR A 27 -14.38 -20.56 18.85
CA THR A 27 -14.40 -20.62 17.38
C THR A 27 -14.54 -19.23 16.76
N LEU A 28 -15.35 -18.34 17.33
CA LEU A 28 -15.49 -16.95 16.90
C LEU A 28 -14.25 -16.11 17.20
N ALA A 29 -13.57 -16.32 18.33
CA ALA A 29 -12.29 -15.67 18.65
C ALA A 29 -11.15 -16.18 17.75
N LEU A 30 -11.14 -17.46 17.42
CA LEU A 30 -10.22 -18.06 16.44
C LEU A 30 -10.52 -17.58 15.02
N LEU A 31 -11.80 -17.49 14.63
CA LEU A 31 -12.21 -16.87 13.39
C LEU A 31 -11.78 -15.40 13.37
N TYR A 32 -11.95 -14.64 14.45
CA TYR A 32 -11.51 -13.24 14.56
C TYR A 32 -9.99 -13.11 14.47
N LEU A 33 -9.21 -14.03 15.04
CA LEU A 33 -7.75 -14.06 14.91
C LEU A 33 -7.31 -14.44 13.49
N VAL A 34 -7.99 -15.40 12.86
CA VAL A 34 -7.78 -15.80 11.45
C VAL A 34 -8.23 -14.67 10.50
N ASP A 35 -9.27 -13.93 10.87
CA ASP A 35 -9.82 -12.77 10.19
C ASP A 35 -8.78 -11.63 10.18
N GLN A 36 -8.11 -11.35 11.30
CA GLN A 36 -7.09 -10.30 11.35
C GLN A 36 -5.77 -10.66 10.63
N THR A 37 -5.47 -11.92 10.36
CA THR A 37 -4.13 -12.37 9.92
C THR A 37 -4.00 -12.72 8.43
N SER A 38 -5.08 -12.66 7.64
CA SER A 38 -5.10 -13.13 6.24
C SER A 38 -5.78 -12.19 5.25
N GLY A 39 -5.84 -10.89 5.54
CA GLY A 39 -6.53 -9.94 4.67
C GLY A 39 -5.79 -9.69 3.35
N ASN A 40 -6.26 -10.32 2.27
CA ASN A 40 -6.05 -9.80 0.94
C ASN A 40 -7.35 -9.12 0.50
N CYS A 41 -7.22 -7.96 -0.13
CA CYS A 41 -8.33 -7.19 -0.65
C CYS A 41 -8.16 -7.06 -2.16
N VAL A 42 -9.23 -7.34 -2.90
CA VAL A 42 -9.23 -7.17 -4.35
C VAL A 42 -10.16 -6.04 -4.71
N THR A 43 -9.60 -5.00 -5.31
CA THR A 43 -10.33 -3.89 -5.90
C THR A 43 -10.63 -4.19 -7.36
N ILE A 44 -11.89 -4.04 -7.77
CA ILE A 44 -12.33 -4.25 -9.15
C ILE A 44 -12.61 -2.90 -9.80
N THR A 45 -11.98 -2.65 -10.94
CA THR A 45 -12.17 -1.46 -11.76
C THR A 45 -12.58 -1.86 -13.16
N LYS A 46 -13.52 -1.15 -13.78
CA LYS A 46 -13.89 -1.36 -15.18
C LYS A 46 -12.70 -1.02 -16.08
N ASP A 47 -12.37 -1.90 -17.02
CA ASP A 47 -11.29 -1.71 -17.99
C ASP A 47 -11.90 -1.47 -19.38
N ASP A 48 -12.22 -0.21 -19.66
CA ASP A 48 -12.78 0.22 -20.95
C ASP A 48 -11.71 0.28 -22.07
N ALA A 49 -10.42 0.19 -21.73
CA ALA A 49 -9.32 0.34 -22.69
C ALA A 49 -9.12 -0.91 -23.58
N ALA A 50 -9.60 -2.08 -23.13
CA ALA A 50 -9.60 -3.31 -23.92
C ALA A 50 -10.47 -3.23 -25.19
N HIS A 51 -11.26 -2.15 -25.36
CA HIS A 51 -12.17 -1.95 -26.50
C HIS A 51 -11.89 -0.63 -27.23
N SER A 52 -10.64 -0.17 -27.25
CA SER A 52 -10.22 0.93 -28.12
C SER A 52 -10.25 0.47 -29.58
N GLY A 53 -11.45 0.53 -30.16
CA GLY A 53 -11.76 0.01 -31.48
C GLY A 53 -10.84 0.55 -32.56
N ALA A 54 -9.97 -0.32 -33.05
CA ALA A 54 -9.60 -0.36 -34.45
C ALA A 54 -10.22 -1.63 -35.04
N ALA A 55 -11.19 -1.44 -35.96
CA ALA A 55 -11.96 -2.45 -36.67
C ALA A 55 -12.99 -3.28 -35.85
N GLY A 56 -14.07 -2.64 -35.43
CA GLY A 56 -15.43 -3.15 -35.72
C GLY A 56 -15.94 -4.45 -35.08
N ALA A 57 -15.37 -4.98 -33.99
CA ALA A 57 -15.95 -6.12 -33.28
C ALA A 57 -15.60 -6.18 -31.78
N GLY A 58 -15.77 -5.07 -31.05
CA GLY A 58 -15.95 -5.18 -29.60
C GLY A 58 -17.29 -5.85 -29.37
N ASP A 59 -17.32 -7.05 -28.80
CA ASP A 59 -18.51 -7.85 -28.54
C ASP A 59 -19.50 -7.21 -27.52
N GLY A 60 -19.16 -6.02 -27.01
CA GLY A 60 -19.97 -5.22 -26.11
C GLY A 60 -19.95 -5.72 -24.66
N LYS A 61 -19.11 -6.71 -24.32
CA LYS A 61 -19.06 -7.26 -22.96
C LYS A 61 -18.01 -6.53 -22.10
N PRO A 62 -18.38 -6.01 -20.93
CA PRO A 62 -17.44 -5.25 -20.11
C PRO A 62 -16.28 -6.14 -19.63
N THR A 63 -15.05 -5.64 -19.82
CA THR A 63 -13.85 -6.19 -19.18
C THR A 63 -13.60 -5.45 -17.87
N TYR A 64 -13.11 -6.16 -16.85
CA TYR A 64 -12.75 -5.57 -15.56
C TYR A 64 -11.34 -5.99 -15.17
N LEU A 65 -10.59 -5.07 -14.57
CA LEU A 65 -9.30 -5.32 -13.95
C LEU A 65 -9.49 -5.48 -12.45
N ALA A 66 -9.08 -6.62 -11.92
CA ALA A 66 -9.02 -6.86 -10.49
C ALA A 66 -7.58 -6.69 -10.00
N THR A 67 -7.39 -5.81 -9.02
CA THR A 67 -6.09 -5.56 -8.38
C THR A 67 -6.14 -6.05 -6.93
N GLY A 68 -5.36 -7.07 -6.63
CA GLY A 68 -5.19 -7.64 -5.30
C GLY A 68 -4.05 -6.97 -4.55
N SER A 69 -4.30 -6.62 -3.30
CA SER A 69 -3.32 -6.03 -2.39
C SER A 69 -3.52 -6.58 -0.98
N THR A 70 -2.46 -6.64 -0.20
CA THR A 70 -2.56 -7.04 1.22
C THR A 70 -3.04 -5.86 2.04
N LYS A 71 -4.08 -6.06 2.86
CA LYS A 71 -4.56 -5.10 3.86
C LYS A 71 -5.14 -5.87 5.06
N PRO A 72 -5.24 -5.31 6.27
CA PRO A 72 -6.04 -5.95 7.32
C PRO A 72 -7.44 -6.32 6.76
N LYS A 73 -7.94 -7.53 6.99
CA LYS A 73 -9.12 -8.07 6.26
C LYS A 73 -10.35 -7.17 6.36
N ALA A 74 -10.53 -6.55 7.50
CA ALA A 74 -11.62 -5.63 7.70
C ALA A 74 -11.42 -4.31 6.92
N ALA A 75 -10.18 -3.90 6.63
CA ALA A 75 -9.83 -2.75 5.78
C ALA A 75 -10.07 -2.97 4.28
N CYS A 76 -10.62 -4.11 3.85
CA CYS A 76 -11.07 -4.29 2.47
C CYS A 76 -12.23 -3.35 2.14
N GLY A 77 -13.16 -3.09 3.07
CA GLY A 77 -14.11 -2.01 2.86
C GLY A 77 -13.38 -0.67 2.87
N SER A 78 -13.45 0.12 1.79
CA SER A 78 -12.80 1.44 1.71
C SER A 78 -13.27 2.41 2.81
N THR A 79 -14.31 2.06 3.57
CA THR A 79 -14.83 2.76 4.74
C THR A 79 -14.32 2.24 6.09
N PHE A 80 -13.82 1.00 6.18
CA PHE A 80 -13.56 0.33 7.46
C PHE A 80 -12.35 0.93 8.22
N ASN A 81 -11.50 1.69 7.53
CA ASN A 81 -10.34 2.30 8.15
C ASN A 81 -10.22 3.80 7.80
N ALA A 82 -11.36 4.47 7.66
CA ALA A 82 -11.44 5.90 7.40
C ALA A 82 -11.72 6.69 8.69
N ALA A 83 -11.09 7.85 8.82
CA ALA A 83 -11.41 8.85 9.84
C ALA A 83 -11.79 10.17 9.17
N PHE A 84 -12.61 10.98 9.85
CA PHE A 84 -13.18 12.20 9.28
C PHE A 84 -13.03 13.36 10.26
N ILE A 85 -12.37 14.43 9.82
CA ILE A 85 -12.32 15.70 10.52
C ILE A 85 -13.38 16.60 9.88
N VAL A 86 -14.47 16.86 10.60
CA VAL A 86 -15.64 17.54 10.05
C VAL A 86 -15.70 18.98 10.55
N ASN A 87 -15.79 19.93 9.62
CA ASN A 87 -15.94 21.37 9.89
C ASN A 87 -14.96 21.91 10.94
N ASN A 88 -13.72 21.43 10.91
CA ASN A 88 -12.68 21.79 11.88
C ASN A 88 -11.32 21.95 11.18
N PRO A 89 -11.07 23.09 10.50
CA PRO A 89 -9.84 23.29 9.75
C PRO A 89 -8.60 23.35 10.65
N ASP A 90 -8.72 23.77 11.91
CA ASP A 90 -7.61 23.78 12.87
C ASP A 90 -7.14 22.36 13.23
N ALA A 91 -8.09 21.42 13.40
CA ALA A 91 -7.76 20.02 13.62
C ALA A 91 -7.09 19.39 12.38
N VAL A 92 -7.49 19.79 11.17
CA VAL A 92 -6.82 19.36 9.93
C VAL A 92 -5.37 19.85 9.93
N VAL A 93 -5.14 21.14 10.20
CA VAL A 93 -3.78 21.72 10.26
C VAL A 93 -2.95 20.98 11.31
N THR A 94 -3.49 20.77 12.50
CA THR A 94 -2.80 20.09 13.60
C THR A 94 -2.41 18.66 13.20
N SER A 95 -3.30 17.92 12.56
CA SER A 95 -3.03 16.54 12.13
C SER A 95 -1.95 16.45 11.04
N VAL A 96 -2.00 17.37 10.06
CA VAL A 96 -0.96 17.48 9.03
C VAL A 96 0.39 17.83 9.65
N GLN A 97 0.43 18.83 10.52
CA GLN A 97 1.66 19.27 11.20
C GLN A 97 2.24 18.14 12.06
N ALA A 98 1.40 17.41 12.80
CA ALA A 98 1.83 16.28 13.61
C ALA A 98 2.46 15.17 12.75
N SER A 99 1.86 14.87 11.59
CA SER A 99 2.39 13.88 10.64
C SER A 99 3.78 14.26 10.11
N TYR A 100 3.95 15.48 9.61
CA TYR A 100 5.24 15.94 9.07
C TYR A 100 6.29 16.20 10.15
N GLN A 101 5.88 16.63 11.34
CA GLN A 101 6.77 16.78 12.48
C GLN A 101 7.30 15.42 12.96
N ALA A 102 6.47 14.36 12.97
CA ALA A 102 6.93 13.01 13.28
C ALA A 102 7.98 12.52 12.27
N ALA A 103 7.76 12.75 10.98
CA ALA A 103 8.74 12.43 9.93
C ALA A 103 10.02 13.27 10.07
N LYS A 104 9.89 14.57 10.37
CA LYS A 104 11.03 15.47 10.61
C LYS A 104 11.87 15.01 11.80
N THR A 105 11.25 14.54 12.88
CA THR A 105 11.97 13.95 14.02
C THR A 105 12.80 12.75 13.58
N LYS A 106 12.22 11.83 12.77
CA LYS A 106 12.96 10.69 12.22
C LYS A 106 14.16 11.12 11.36
N ALA A 107 14.00 12.14 10.51
CA ALA A 107 15.11 12.69 9.73
C ALA A 107 16.18 13.34 10.62
N THR A 108 15.77 14.06 11.68
CA THR A 108 16.69 14.67 12.67
C THR A 108 17.53 13.60 13.39
N ASP A 109 16.88 12.54 13.88
CA ASP A 109 17.53 11.44 14.60
C ASP A 109 18.51 10.64 13.72
N SER A 110 18.37 10.77 12.40
CA SER A 110 19.24 10.13 11.41
C SER A 110 20.54 10.90 11.16
N GLY A 111 20.63 12.17 11.59
CA GLY A 111 21.87 12.94 11.61
C GLY A 111 22.03 13.98 10.49
N SER A 112 23.24 14.51 10.35
CA SER A 112 23.53 15.71 9.55
C SER A 112 23.30 15.55 8.05
N ASN A 113 23.39 14.32 7.52
CA ASN A 113 23.07 14.04 6.12
C ASN A 113 21.63 14.41 5.77
N CYS A 114 20.72 14.51 6.75
CA CYS A 114 19.32 14.82 6.55
C CYS A 114 18.95 16.31 6.55
N ALA A 115 19.91 17.24 6.58
CA ALA A 115 19.63 18.68 6.67
C ALA A 115 18.62 19.18 5.62
N ALA A 116 18.79 18.83 4.35
CA ALA A 116 17.88 19.25 3.28
C ALA A 116 16.46 18.64 3.43
N THR A 117 16.38 17.37 3.83
CA THR A 117 15.11 16.67 4.08
C THR A 117 14.37 17.29 5.26
N ILE A 118 15.09 17.66 6.33
CA ILE A 118 14.53 18.35 7.50
C ILE A 118 13.93 19.69 7.08
N THR A 119 14.63 20.48 6.26
CA THR A 119 14.11 21.75 5.72
C THR A 119 12.87 21.53 4.85
N GLY A 120 12.87 20.52 3.99
CA GLY A 120 11.71 20.19 3.14
C GLY A 120 10.48 19.77 3.97
N LEU A 121 10.67 18.93 4.98
CA LEU A 121 9.60 18.52 5.89
C LEU A 121 9.09 19.69 6.74
N GLN A 122 9.96 20.59 7.18
CA GLN A 122 9.56 21.81 7.87
C GLN A 122 8.70 22.71 6.97
N ALA A 123 9.08 22.89 5.70
CA ALA A 123 8.29 23.68 4.77
C ALA A 123 6.87 23.11 4.56
N LEU A 124 6.71 21.78 4.59
CA LEU A 124 5.40 21.11 4.53
C LEU A 124 4.58 21.29 5.82
N THR A 125 5.24 21.28 6.98
CA THR A 125 4.62 21.64 8.26
C THR A 125 4.09 23.08 8.22
N ASP A 126 4.91 24.02 7.72
CA ASP A 126 4.59 25.45 7.70
C ASP A 126 3.54 25.82 6.63
N SER A 127 3.45 25.04 5.55
CA SER A 127 2.46 25.27 4.48
C SER A 127 1.05 24.80 4.84
N ALA A 128 0.88 24.03 5.91
CA ALA A 128 -0.43 23.66 6.44
C ALA A 128 -1.02 24.84 7.23
N THR A 129 -1.94 25.58 6.60
CA THR A 129 -2.63 26.72 7.26
C THR A 129 -4.14 26.59 7.15
N VAL A 130 -4.85 27.18 8.11
CA VAL A 130 -6.33 27.19 8.16
C VAL A 130 -6.91 27.74 6.86
N LEU A 131 -6.36 28.86 6.36
CA LEU A 131 -6.77 29.47 5.11
C LEU A 131 -6.67 28.50 3.93
N ARG A 132 -5.56 27.74 3.82
CA ARG A 132 -5.36 26.78 2.74
C ARG A 132 -6.32 25.59 2.86
N VAL A 133 -6.56 25.10 4.08
CA VAL A 133 -7.55 24.04 4.30
C VAL A 133 -8.95 24.50 3.88
N GLN A 134 -9.35 25.71 4.27
CA GLN A 134 -10.62 26.30 3.86
C GLN A 134 -10.74 26.45 2.34
N GLN A 135 -9.67 26.88 1.67
CA GLN A 135 -9.61 26.98 0.20
C GLN A 135 -9.76 25.61 -0.47
N SER A 136 -9.08 24.57 0.02
CA SER A 136 -9.21 23.21 -0.53
C SER A 136 -10.62 22.65 -0.35
N LEU A 137 -11.23 22.84 0.82
CA LEU A 137 -12.60 22.42 1.10
C LEU A 137 -13.62 23.15 0.20
N ALA A 138 -13.41 24.43 -0.06
CA ALA A 138 -14.24 25.21 -0.98
C ALA A 138 -14.08 24.75 -2.43
N ALA A 139 -12.86 24.42 -2.86
CA ALA A 139 -12.56 23.99 -4.23
C ALA A 139 -13.17 22.62 -4.58
N ASP A 140 -13.28 21.71 -3.62
CA ASP A 140 -13.85 20.36 -3.81
C ASP A 140 -15.41 20.33 -3.81
N GLY A 141 -16.03 21.49 -4.09
CA GLY A 141 -17.49 21.64 -4.07
C GLY A 141 -18.11 21.38 -2.70
N GLY A 142 -17.34 21.56 -1.63
CA GLY A 142 -17.75 21.26 -0.27
C GLY A 142 -17.82 19.76 0.06
N ASN A 143 -17.17 18.87 -0.71
CA ASN A 143 -17.04 17.47 -0.33
C ASN A 143 -15.91 17.28 0.72
N CYS A 144 -15.16 16.18 0.62
CA CYS A 144 -14.10 15.86 1.56
C CYS A 144 -12.77 15.72 0.84
N VAL A 145 -11.77 16.46 1.30
CA VAL A 145 -10.41 16.46 0.75
C VAL A 145 -9.46 15.68 1.65
N THR A 146 -8.40 15.13 1.06
CA THR A 146 -7.32 14.46 1.79
C THR A 146 -5.98 15.19 1.69
N PHE A 147 -5.83 16.07 0.70
CA PHE A 147 -4.63 16.86 0.47
C PHE A 147 -4.97 18.13 -0.32
N SER A 148 -4.01 19.05 -0.40
CA SER A 148 -4.03 20.18 -1.33
C SER A 148 -2.87 20.06 -2.31
N PRO A 149 -3.10 20.01 -3.63
CA PRO A 149 -2.02 19.99 -4.61
C PRO A 149 -1.26 21.32 -4.61
N GLY A 150 0.01 21.27 -5.05
CA GLY A 150 0.87 22.45 -5.28
C GLY A 150 2.18 22.41 -4.49
N GLY A 151 2.99 23.47 -4.58
CA GLY A 151 4.27 23.57 -3.88
C GLY A 151 5.40 22.71 -4.47
N PRO A 152 6.60 22.78 -3.88
CA PRO A 152 7.81 22.17 -4.44
C PRO A 152 7.79 20.64 -4.47
N PHE A 153 6.94 20.00 -3.67
CA PHE A 153 6.77 18.54 -3.60
C PHE A 153 5.45 18.06 -4.22
N GLY A 154 4.76 18.90 -5.00
CA GLY A 154 3.47 18.57 -5.62
C GLY A 154 2.28 18.55 -4.64
N THR A 155 2.52 18.63 -3.34
CA THR A 155 1.52 18.86 -2.30
C THR A 155 1.89 20.01 -1.37
N LEU A 156 0.88 20.81 -1.01
CA LEU A 156 0.97 21.87 0.00
C LEU A 156 0.65 21.36 1.40
N TRP A 157 -0.22 20.35 1.50
CA TRP A 157 -0.49 19.63 2.74
C TRP A 157 -1.18 18.31 2.39
N ASN A 158 -0.94 17.26 3.18
CA ASN A 158 -1.56 15.95 2.98
C ASN A 158 -1.82 15.28 4.33
N LEU A 159 -3.08 14.89 4.58
CA LEU A 159 -3.48 14.15 5.79
C LEU A 159 -3.00 12.68 5.77
N ASN A 160 -2.69 12.16 4.60
CA ASN A 160 -2.31 10.77 4.35
C ASN A 160 -0.97 10.68 3.60
N PRO A 161 0.13 11.17 4.19
CA PRO A 161 1.41 11.28 3.49
C PRO A 161 2.07 9.93 3.21
N LEU A 162 1.65 8.84 3.87
CA LEU A 162 2.14 7.51 3.59
C LEU A 162 1.24 6.81 2.57
N THR A 163 1.78 6.56 1.38
CA THR A 163 1.15 5.68 0.40
C THR A 163 1.91 4.36 0.38
N PHE A 164 1.24 3.27 0.78
CA PHE A 164 1.85 1.95 0.86
C PHE A 164 0.81 0.87 0.59
N GLY A 165 1.13 -0.10 -0.27
CA GLY A 165 0.22 -1.20 -0.63
C GLY A 165 -1.11 -0.72 -1.26
N GLY A 166 -1.04 0.30 -2.13
CA GLY A 166 -2.23 0.88 -2.77
C GLY A 166 -3.20 1.57 -1.79
N SER A 167 -2.75 1.91 -0.58
CA SER A 167 -3.52 2.64 0.42
C SER A 167 -2.76 3.88 0.85
N SER A 168 -3.46 5.02 0.96
CA SER A 168 -2.92 6.23 1.57
C SER A 168 -3.44 6.35 3.00
N VAL A 169 -2.53 6.43 3.96
CA VAL A 169 -2.85 6.49 5.40
C VAL A 169 -2.10 7.61 6.10
N SER A 170 -2.67 8.07 7.20
CA SER A 170 -2.05 9.05 8.08
C SER A 170 -0.96 8.42 8.94
N VAL A 171 0.08 9.21 9.19
CA VAL A 171 1.16 8.90 10.14
C VAL A 171 1.13 9.84 11.35
N ASP A 172 0.01 10.56 11.53
CA ASP A 172 -0.26 11.36 12.71
C ASP A 172 -0.14 10.47 13.96
N PRO A 173 0.71 10.82 14.95
CA PRO A 173 0.82 10.07 16.19
C PRO A 173 -0.47 9.95 17.00
N ASN A 174 -1.48 10.78 16.73
CA ASN A 174 -2.80 10.66 17.34
C ASN A 174 -3.43 9.30 16.99
N PRO A 175 -3.75 8.45 17.99
CA PRO A 175 -4.38 7.14 17.77
C PRO A 175 -5.71 7.18 17.02
N GLU A 176 -6.39 8.34 17.01
CA GLU A 176 -7.61 8.53 16.23
C GLU A 176 -7.35 8.45 14.72
N TYR A 177 -6.17 8.87 14.26
CA TYR A 177 -5.83 9.06 12.85
C TYR A 177 -4.76 8.10 12.35
N PHE A 178 -3.82 7.69 13.22
CA PHE A 178 -2.69 6.83 12.85
C PHE A 178 -3.14 5.58 12.09
N GLY A 179 -2.54 5.35 10.92
CA GLY A 179 -2.81 4.17 10.10
C GLY A 179 -4.19 4.13 9.44
N LYS A 180 -4.97 5.23 9.52
CA LYS A 180 -6.27 5.37 8.87
C LYS A 180 -6.17 6.30 7.67
N THR A 181 -7.10 6.17 6.73
CA THR A 181 -7.29 7.18 5.69
C THR A 181 -8.14 8.33 6.26
N VAL A 182 -7.53 9.48 6.46
CA VAL A 182 -8.17 10.65 7.08
C VAL A 182 -8.69 11.60 6.00
N TYR A 183 -9.94 12.02 6.14
CA TYR A 183 -10.62 12.98 5.29
C TYR A 183 -10.97 14.24 6.06
N ALA A 184 -10.69 15.42 5.49
CA ALA A 184 -11.25 16.68 5.96
C ALA A 184 -12.55 16.95 5.21
N CYS A 185 -13.65 17.18 5.92
CA CYS A 185 -14.97 17.40 5.33
C CYS A 185 -15.53 18.76 5.74
N SER A 186 -16.20 19.45 4.82
CA SER A 186 -16.80 20.75 5.09
C SER A 186 -17.98 20.68 6.08
N SER A 187 -18.66 19.53 6.13
CA SER A 187 -19.89 19.31 6.90
C SER A 187 -20.15 17.80 7.11
N GLU A 188 -21.10 17.46 8.00
CA GLU A 188 -21.55 16.07 8.16
C GLU A 188 -22.19 15.53 6.88
N GLN A 189 -22.92 16.37 6.12
CA GLN A 189 -23.50 15.98 4.84
C GLN A 189 -22.43 15.60 3.81
N ALA A 190 -21.29 16.32 3.80
CA ALA A 190 -20.15 15.99 2.94
C ALA A 190 -19.55 14.62 3.32
N LYS A 191 -19.42 14.34 4.62
CA LYS A 191 -18.98 13.05 5.13
C LYS A 191 -19.92 11.90 4.76
N GLU A 192 -21.23 12.07 4.92
CA GLU A 192 -22.22 11.06 4.51
C GLU A 192 -22.12 10.73 3.02
N ARG A 193 -22.01 11.76 2.17
CA ARG A 193 -21.80 11.59 0.73
C ARG A 193 -20.50 10.87 0.43
N ARG A 194 -19.42 11.20 1.12
CA ARG A 194 -18.11 10.54 0.94
C ARG A 194 -18.18 9.07 1.34
N LEU A 195 -18.85 8.74 2.44
CA LEU A 195 -19.07 7.35 2.85
C LEU A 195 -19.86 6.56 1.80
N LEU A 196 -20.87 7.16 1.18
CA LEU A 196 -21.62 6.54 0.09
C LEU A 196 -20.74 6.32 -1.16
N GLN A 197 -19.93 7.29 -1.54
CA GLN A 197 -18.97 7.16 -2.64
C GLN A 197 -17.97 6.03 -2.40
N LEU A 198 -17.40 5.94 -1.19
CA LEU A 198 -16.45 4.90 -0.81
C LEU A 198 -17.06 3.49 -0.87
N LYS A 199 -18.38 3.37 -0.67
CA LYS A 199 -19.11 2.09 -0.80
C LYS A 199 -19.47 1.72 -2.25
N THR A 200 -19.48 2.69 -3.17
CA THR A 200 -20.02 2.51 -4.54
C THR A 200 -18.96 2.57 -5.63
N GLN A 201 -17.85 3.29 -5.43
CA GLN A 201 -16.77 3.44 -6.43
C GLN A 201 -15.73 2.31 -6.40
N THR A 202 -15.61 1.61 -5.28
CA THR A 202 -14.54 0.63 -5.05
C THR A 202 -15.16 -0.62 -4.45
N PHE A 203 -15.46 -1.63 -5.28
CA PHE A 203 -15.81 -2.95 -4.76
C PHE A 203 -14.53 -3.66 -4.37
N SER A 204 -14.30 -3.72 -3.07
CA SER A 204 -13.22 -4.47 -2.48
C SER A 204 -13.79 -5.64 -1.68
N THR A 205 -13.56 -6.86 -2.16
CA THR A 205 -13.96 -8.07 -1.44
C THR A 205 -12.76 -8.72 -0.77
N ILE A 206 -13.03 -9.45 0.31
CA ILE A 206 -12.11 -10.45 0.85
C ILE A 206 -11.98 -11.53 -0.22
N THR A 207 -10.75 -11.87 -0.56
CA THR A 207 -10.46 -13.00 -1.43
C THR A 207 -9.64 -14.04 -0.70
N GLY A 208 -9.50 -15.22 -1.30
CA GLY A 208 -8.64 -16.26 -0.75
C GLY A 208 -7.16 -15.86 -0.87
N SER A 209 -6.36 -16.75 -1.43
CA SER A 209 -4.95 -16.46 -1.68
C SER A 209 -4.81 -15.65 -2.97
N VAL A 210 -4.62 -14.33 -2.88
CA VAL A 210 -4.34 -13.48 -4.07
C VAL A 210 -3.13 -13.99 -4.86
N ALA A 211 -2.14 -14.56 -4.19
CA ALA A 211 -1.00 -15.18 -4.86
C ALA A 211 -1.39 -16.39 -5.73
N THR A 212 -2.43 -17.14 -5.33
CA THR A 212 -2.96 -18.27 -6.10
C THR A 212 -3.91 -17.77 -7.19
N ASP A 213 -4.78 -16.83 -6.84
CA ASP A 213 -5.82 -16.29 -7.73
C ASP A 213 -5.23 -15.43 -8.86
N MET A 214 -4.03 -14.86 -8.67
CA MET A 214 -3.34 -14.00 -9.62
C MET A 214 -1.95 -14.55 -9.99
N ALA A 215 -1.82 -15.89 -10.02
CA ALA A 215 -0.54 -16.58 -10.24
C ALA A 215 0.18 -16.16 -11.54
N THR A 216 -0.56 -15.96 -12.64
CA THR A 216 0.03 -15.48 -13.91
C THR A 216 0.77 -14.16 -13.74
N ASN A 217 0.15 -13.20 -13.04
CA ASN A 217 0.76 -11.90 -12.79
C ASN A 217 1.90 -11.99 -11.76
N LEU A 218 1.80 -12.88 -10.78
CA LEU A 218 2.90 -13.15 -9.86
C LEU A 218 4.14 -13.69 -10.60
N THR A 219 3.97 -14.70 -11.46
CA THR A 219 5.05 -15.25 -12.27
C THR A 219 5.65 -14.20 -13.21
N PHE A 220 4.81 -13.35 -13.81
CA PHE A 220 5.28 -12.21 -14.60
C PHE A 220 6.18 -11.27 -13.80
N TRP A 221 5.79 -10.90 -12.58
CA TRP A 221 6.60 -10.01 -11.74
C TRP A 221 7.89 -10.66 -11.26
N GLN A 222 7.87 -11.94 -10.89
CA GLN A 222 9.08 -12.70 -10.58
C GLN A 222 10.07 -12.70 -11.75
N LYS A 223 9.59 -12.92 -12.99
CA LYS A 223 10.43 -12.81 -14.19
C LYS A 223 10.92 -11.38 -14.41
N SER A 224 10.05 -10.39 -14.21
CA SER A 224 10.37 -8.98 -14.43
C SER A 224 11.52 -8.53 -13.53
N VAL A 225 11.46 -8.84 -12.24
CA VAL A 225 12.56 -8.49 -11.31
C VAL A 225 13.80 -9.38 -11.45
N ALA A 226 13.72 -10.50 -12.17
CA ALA A 226 14.88 -11.31 -12.55
C ALA A 226 15.70 -10.70 -13.70
N VAL A 227 15.18 -9.70 -14.41
CA VAL A 227 15.86 -9.10 -15.56
C VAL A 227 17.18 -8.46 -15.10
N PRO A 228 18.35 -8.91 -15.59
CA PRO A 228 19.64 -8.40 -15.12
C PRO A 228 19.82 -6.90 -15.33
N ALA A 229 19.20 -6.33 -16.37
CA ALA A 229 19.26 -4.89 -16.65
C ALA A 229 18.59 -4.04 -15.56
N LEU A 230 17.61 -4.59 -14.82
CA LEU A 230 17.01 -3.91 -13.67
C LEU A 230 17.92 -3.95 -12.44
N ASN A 231 18.95 -4.81 -12.45
CA ASN A 231 20.04 -4.77 -11.50
C ASN A 231 19.58 -4.85 -10.03
N PHE A 232 18.49 -5.56 -9.77
CA PHE A 232 18.09 -5.90 -8.42
C PHE A 232 19.08 -6.92 -7.87
N LYS A 233 19.81 -6.58 -6.81
CA LYS A 233 20.88 -7.43 -6.25
C LYS A 233 20.36 -8.63 -5.43
N TRP A 234 19.12 -9.02 -5.67
CA TRP A 234 18.49 -10.21 -5.09
C TRP A 234 19.08 -11.48 -5.71
N THR A 235 19.10 -12.57 -4.95
CA THR A 235 19.49 -13.87 -5.49
C THR A 235 18.37 -14.45 -6.35
N ALA A 236 18.70 -15.37 -7.24
CA ALA A 236 17.70 -16.05 -8.07
C ALA A 236 16.68 -16.81 -7.21
N GLU A 237 17.11 -17.38 -6.09
CA GLU A 237 16.25 -18.07 -5.12
C GLU A 237 15.25 -17.11 -4.47
N ALA A 238 15.69 -15.92 -4.06
CA ALA A 238 14.81 -14.92 -3.45
C ALA A 238 13.74 -14.42 -4.44
N ILE A 239 14.14 -14.24 -5.70
CA ILE A 239 13.25 -13.82 -6.78
C ILE A 239 12.22 -14.92 -7.09
N ALA A 240 12.65 -16.17 -7.18
CA ALA A 240 11.77 -17.32 -7.39
C ALA A 240 10.79 -17.52 -6.22
N ALA A 241 11.21 -17.19 -4.99
CA ALA A 241 10.37 -17.18 -3.80
C ALA A 241 9.51 -15.89 -3.65
N GLY A 242 9.47 -15.04 -4.68
CA GLY A 242 8.73 -13.78 -4.63
C GLY A 242 7.24 -13.99 -4.36
N ARG A 243 6.64 -13.15 -3.51
CA ARG A 243 5.24 -13.24 -3.10
C ARG A 243 4.65 -11.89 -2.76
N LEU A 244 3.33 -11.83 -2.62
CA LEU A 244 2.68 -10.64 -2.05
C LEU A 244 3.12 -10.46 -0.59
N ILE A 245 3.40 -9.22 -0.20
CA ILE A 245 3.69 -8.83 1.19
C ILE A 245 2.56 -9.30 2.11
N ASN A 246 2.84 -9.73 3.35
CA ASN A 246 1.78 -10.18 4.27
C ASN A 246 1.34 -9.08 5.26
N VAL A 247 0.23 -9.32 5.99
CA VAL A 247 -0.35 -8.33 6.92
C VAL A 247 0.64 -7.95 8.04
N THR A 248 1.45 -8.89 8.52
CA THR A 248 2.44 -8.63 9.58
C THR A 248 3.56 -7.72 9.07
N GLU A 249 4.08 -7.97 7.87
CA GLU A 249 5.08 -7.14 7.21
C GLU A 249 4.54 -5.75 6.92
N LEU A 250 3.31 -5.69 6.38
CA LEU A 250 2.59 -4.44 6.15
C LEU A 250 2.41 -3.64 7.44
N THR A 251 2.00 -4.29 8.52
CA THR A 251 1.84 -3.65 9.84
C THR A 251 3.18 -3.18 10.38
N THR A 252 4.24 -3.95 10.18
CA THR A 252 5.60 -3.61 10.61
C THR A 252 6.11 -2.38 9.87
N ALA A 253 5.95 -2.33 8.54
CA ALA A 253 6.26 -1.15 7.74
C ALA A 253 5.39 0.05 8.13
N GLY A 254 4.09 -0.16 8.37
CA GLY A 254 3.15 0.88 8.80
C GLY A 254 3.51 1.51 10.15
N LYS A 255 4.01 0.72 11.12
CA LYS A 255 4.53 1.26 12.40
C LYS A 255 5.73 2.19 12.21
N SER A 256 6.48 2.02 11.13
CA SER A 256 7.57 2.92 10.71
C SER A 256 7.09 4.04 9.79
N GLY A 257 5.80 4.34 9.74
CA GLY A 257 5.21 5.28 8.78
C GLY A 257 5.89 6.66 8.73
N ALA A 258 6.20 7.26 9.88
CA ALA A 258 6.93 8.53 9.92
C ALA A 258 8.34 8.43 9.32
N ALA A 259 9.05 7.31 9.55
CA ALA A 259 10.36 7.06 8.96
C ALA A 259 10.26 6.82 7.45
N LEU A 260 9.22 6.12 6.98
CA LEU A 260 8.95 5.93 5.55
C LEU A 260 8.64 7.26 4.84
N VAL A 261 7.92 8.17 5.48
CA VAL A 261 7.69 9.53 4.95
C VAL A 261 9.00 10.32 4.87
N ALA A 262 9.83 10.28 5.92
CA ALA A 262 11.15 10.93 5.92
C ALA A 262 12.08 10.37 4.84
N PHE A 263 12.11 9.04 4.74
CA PHE A 263 12.86 8.29 3.75
C PHE A 263 12.40 8.63 2.32
N GLY A 264 11.10 8.64 2.05
CA GLY A 264 10.54 9.01 0.74
C GLY A 264 10.84 10.47 0.38
N GLY A 265 10.73 11.39 1.35
CA GLY A 265 11.14 12.79 1.17
C GLY A 265 12.62 12.93 0.83
N ALA A 266 13.49 12.16 1.48
CA ALA A 266 14.93 12.14 1.17
C ALA A 266 15.21 11.63 -0.25
N LEU A 267 14.49 10.59 -0.70
CA LEU A 267 14.61 10.07 -2.07
C LEU A 267 14.15 11.08 -3.13
N LEU A 268 13.00 11.70 -2.95
CA LEU A 268 12.47 12.72 -3.87
C LEU A 268 13.40 13.94 -3.96
N GLY A 269 14.03 14.31 -2.85
CA GLY A 269 15.05 15.36 -2.80
C GLY A 269 16.44 14.93 -3.32
N GLY A 270 16.61 13.69 -3.82
CA GLY A 270 17.88 13.16 -4.28
C GLY A 270 18.93 12.92 -3.18
N ASN A 271 18.54 13.01 -1.91
CA ASN A 271 19.41 12.89 -0.75
C ASN A 271 19.50 11.44 -0.26
N ARG A 272 20.26 10.64 -1.00
CA ARG A 272 20.39 9.20 -0.74
C ARG A 272 21.13 8.89 0.57
N ALA A 273 22.06 9.74 1.00
CA ALA A 273 22.76 9.57 2.28
C ALA A 273 21.79 9.66 3.44
N CYS A 274 20.90 10.67 3.44
CA CYS A 274 19.82 10.75 4.42
C CYS A 274 18.88 9.54 4.36
N ALA A 275 18.45 9.12 3.17
CA ALA A 275 17.58 7.94 3.03
C ALA A 275 18.22 6.68 3.65
N LYS A 276 19.52 6.49 3.43
CA LYS A 276 20.28 5.39 4.03
C LYS A 276 20.33 5.51 5.55
N ASP A 277 20.62 6.70 6.08
CA ASP A 277 20.71 6.90 7.52
C ASP A 277 19.35 6.68 8.19
N VAL A 278 18.26 7.20 7.63
CA VAL A 278 16.89 6.96 8.11
C VAL A 278 16.58 5.47 8.17
N LEU A 279 16.87 4.73 7.10
CA LEU A 279 16.62 3.29 7.08
C LEU A 279 17.47 2.55 8.13
N SER A 280 18.73 2.95 8.31
CA SER A 280 19.65 2.32 9.27
C SER A 280 19.23 2.46 10.74
N LYS A 281 18.39 3.45 11.07
CA LYS A 281 17.85 3.68 12.42
C LYS A 281 16.58 2.90 12.71
N GLU A 282 15.97 2.29 11.69
CA GLU A 282 14.77 1.47 11.85
C GLU A 282 15.11 0.05 12.28
N SER A 283 14.11 -0.68 12.79
CA SER A 283 14.31 -2.06 13.23
C SER A 283 14.80 -2.96 12.08
N GLU A 284 15.53 -4.02 12.42
CA GLU A 284 16.02 -5.00 11.44
C GLU A 284 14.87 -5.57 10.58
N ALA A 285 13.68 -5.77 11.16
CA ALA A 285 12.50 -6.23 10.44
C ALA A 285 12.07 -5.24 9.34
N VAL A 286 12.07 -3.94 9.63
CA VAL A 286 11.74 -2.88 8.67
C VAL A 286 12.81 -2.79 7.59
N GLN A 287 14.08 -2.88 7.97
CA GLN A 287 15.20 -2.93 7.05
C GLN A 287 15.09 -4.12 6.08
N ASN A 288 14.81 -5.32 6.59
CA ASN A 288 14.64 -6.52 5.78
C ASN A 288 13.45 -6.40 4.81
N ILE A 289 12.32 -5.81 5.24
CA ILE A 289 11.20 -5.50 4.35
C ILE A 289 11.64 -4.53 3.26
N ALA A 290 12.32 -3.44 3.61
CA ALA A 290 12.82 -2.47 2.64
C ALA A 290 13.79 -3.08 1.64
N PHE A 291 14.67 -4.00 2.06
CA PHE A 291 15.59 -4.71 1.16
C PHE A 291 14.87 -5.64 0.20
N SER A 292 13.70 -6.14 0.58
CA SER A 292 12.98 -7.19 -0.15
C SER A 292 11.83 -6.66 -1.01
N ILE A 293 11.43 -5.39 -0.86
CA ILE A 293 10.21 -4.86 -1.50
C ILE A 293 10.43 -4.44 -2.96
N ALA A 294 9.46 -4.82 -3.80
CA ALA A 294 9.24 -4.34 -5.15
C ALA A 294 7.83 -3.72 -5.23
N ASP A 295 7.73 -2.40 -5.11
CA ASP A 295 6.44 -1.72 -5.31
C ASP A 295 6.08 -1.67 -6.79
N ASN A 296 5.18 -2.57 -7.18
CA ASN A 296 4.77 -2.78 -8.55
C ASN A 296 3.44 -2.08 -8.90
N SER A 297 3.01 -1.10 -8.09
CA SER A 297 1.70 -0.43 -8.21
C SER A 297 1.72 0.94 -8.93
N GLY A 298 2.86 1.36 -9.49
CA GLY A 298 2.97 2.54 -10.37
C GLY A 298 4.01 3.58 -9.95
N ASN A 299 4.42 3.58 -8.68
CA ASN A 299 5.60 4.29 -8.20
C ASN A 299 6.62 3.24 -7.81
N LEU A 300 7.63 3.00 -8.65
CA LEU A 300 8.61 1.94 -8.42
C LEU A 300 9.53 2.31 -7.25
N PHE A 301 9.04 2.13 -6.02
CA PHE A 301 9.92 1.96 -4.88
C PHE A 301 10.42 0.52 -4.89
N ALA A 302 11.60 0.33 -5.49
CA ALA A 302 12.28 -0.95 -5.49
C ALA A 302 13.53 -0.83 -4.63
N GLY A 303 13.46 -1.38 -3.42
CA GLY A 303 14.47 -1.16 -2.39
C GLY A 303 15.90 -1.53 -2.83
N ALA A 304 16.07 -2.47 -3.77
CA ALA A 304 17.37 -3.00 -4.14
C ALA A 304 17.83 -2.67 -5.59
N MET A 305 17.27 -1.65 -6.25
CA MET A 305 17.68 -1.32 -7.62
C MET A 305 19.09 -0.70 -7.67
N THR A 306 20.01 -1.34 -8.40
CA THR A 306 21.36 -0.79 -8.68
C THR A 306 21.47 -0.31 -10.13
N GLY A 307 22.38 0.60 -10.45
CA GLY A 307 22.53 1.14 -11.82
C GLY A 307 21.53 2.21 -12.27
N ASN A 308 20.69 2.70 -11.35
CA ASN A 308 19.87 3.91 -11.50
C ASN A 308 19.96 4.76 -10.19
N VAL A 309 19.12 5.78 -10.01
CA VAL A 309 19.20 6.78 -8.92
C VAL A 309 19.11 6.21 -7.48
N LEU A 310 19.08 4.89 -7.26
CA LEU A 310 18.87 4.26 -5.95
C LEU A 310 20.07 3.41 -5.43
N ASP A 311 21.16 3.33 -6.20
CA ASP A 311 22.34 2.45 -5.97
C ASP A 311 23.09 2.66 -4.62
N SER A 312 22.81 3.74 -3.88
CA SER A 312 23.59 4.11 -2.69
C SER A 312 22.82 4.01 -1.37
N VAL A 313 21.58 3.50 -1.38
CA VAL A 313 20.72 3.43 -0.19
C VAL A 313 20.76 2.04 0.44
N ILE A 314 20.59 0.99 -0.37
CA ILE A 314 20.66 -0.41 0.06
C ILE A 314 21.84 -1.07 -0.63
N THR A 315 22.75 -1.64 0.15
CA THR A 315 23.96 -2.28 -0.40
C THR A 315 23.66 -3.63 -1.04
N THR A 316 24.53 -4.08 -1.94
CA THR A 316 24.48 -5.43 -2.53
C THR A 316 24.41 -6.52 -1.46
N ALA A 317 25.16 -6.38 -0.37
CA ALA A 317 25.16 -7.36 0.72
C ALA A 317 23.80 -7.41 1.44
N GLN A 318 23.17 -6.26 1.68
CA GLN A 318 21.84 -6.16 2.29
C GLN A 318 20.74 -6.68 1.36
N ALA A 319 20.82 -6.41 0.06
CA ALA A 319 19.88 -6.98 -0.91
C ALA A 319 20.01 -8.51 -1.00
N ALA A 320 21.24 -9.03 -0.96
CA ALA A 320 21.50 -10.47 -1.01
C ALA A 320 21.04 -11.24 0.25
N THR A 321 20.72 -10.55 1.36
CA THR A 321 20.12 -11.22 2.53
C THR A 321 18.63 -11.47 2.39
N ALA A 322 17.97 -10.85 1.40
CA ALA A 322 16.57 -11.10 1.12
C ALA A 322 16.37 -12.58 0.76
N LYS A 323 15.42 -13.23 1.43
CA LYS A 323 15.06 -14.64 1.17
C LYS A 323 13.88 -14.78 0.23
N GLU A 324 13.09 -13.71 0.09
CA GLU A 324 11.88 -13.62 -0.72
C GLU A 324 11.80 -12.18 -1.24
N VAL A 325 11.29 -11.98 -2.46
CA VAL A 325 10.91 -10.65 -2.96
C VAL A 325 9.45 -10.36 -2.61
N LEU A 326 9.16 -9.17 -2.09
CA LEU A 326 7.84 -8.76 -1.60
C LEU A 326 7.18 -7.82 -2.60
N PHE A 327 6.14 -8.28 -3.28
CA PHE A 327 5.30 -7.45 -4.15
C PHE A 327 4.18 -6.77 -3.36
N THR A 328 3.79 -5.56 -3.78
CA THR A 328 2.75 -4.75 -3.09
C THR A 328 1.35 -4.95 -3.69
N SER A 329 1.27 -5.39 -4.94
CA SER A 329 0.02 -5.64 -5.65
C SER A 329 0.15 -6.80 -6.64
N LEU A 330 -0.96 -7.42 -6.99
CA LEU A 330 -1.08 -8.36 -8.11
C LEU A 330 -2.35 -8.06 -8.89
N GLN A 331 -2.42 -8.51 -10.14
CA GLN A 331 -3.55 -8.22 -11.02
C GLN A 331 -4.06 -9.44 -11.79
N CYS A 332 -5.34 -9.42 -12.13
CA CYS A 332 -5.96 -10.34 -13.08
C CYS A 332 -7.15 -9.64 -13.77
N LYS A 333 -7.71 -10.21 -14.84
CA LYS A 333 -8.88 -9.66 -15.54
C LYS A 333 -10.10 -10.58 -15.51
N TYR A 334 -11.28 -9.95 -15.61
CA TYR A 334 -12.60 -10.57 -15.82
C TYR A 334 -13.21 -10.08 -17.12
N GLY A 335 -14.11 -10.88 -17.70
CA GLY A 335 -14.89 -10.51 -18.89
C GLY A 335 -14.42 -11.25 -20.14
N ASP A 336 -14.84 -10.78 -21.30
CA ASP A 336 -14.42 -11.30 -22.61
C ASP A 336 -13.06 -10.70 -23.00
N PHE A 337 -12.04 -11.03 -22.21
CA PHE A 337 -10.68 -10.62 -22.49
C PHE A 337 -9.90 -11.81 -23.06
N ASP A 338 -9.23 -11.59 -24.17
CA ASP A 338 -8.34 -12.58 -24.77
C ASP A 338 -6.98 -12.54 -24.07
N GLU A 339 -6.66 -13.56 -23.27
CA GLU A 339 -5.34 -13.72 -22.65
C GLU A 339 -4.20 -13.70 -23.68
N GLU A 340 -4.49 -14.06 -24.94
CA GLU A 340 -3.51 -14.11 -26.01
C GLU A 340 -3.32 -12.77 -26.73
N ALA A 341 -4.14 -11.76 -26.44
CA ALA A 341 -4.02 -10.43 -27.01
C ALA A 341 -2.66 -9.78 -26.65
N ALA A 342 -2.11 -9.02 -27.60
CA ALA A 342 -0.78 -8.42 -27.46
C ALA A 342 -0.64 -7.52 -26.20
N GLY A 343 -1.71 -6.83 -25.79
CA GLY A 343 -1.72 -5.99 -24.59
C GLY A 343 -1.61 -6.76 -23.25
N ASN A 344 -1.90 -8.06 -23.27
CA ASN A 344 -1.80 -8.96 -22.10
C ASN A 344 -0.48 -9.75 -22.09
N LYS A 345 0.45 -9.38 -22.99
CA LYS A 345 1.77 -9.97 -23.13
C LYS A 345 2.80 -8.86 -23.08
N THR A 346 3.98 -9.16 -22.54
CA THR A 346 5.08 -8.20 -22.45
C THR A 346 6.39 -8.93 -22.67
N THR A 347 7.34 -8.27 -23.32
CA THR A 347 8.71 -8.77 -23.40
C THR A 347 9.42 -8.51 -22.08
N VAL A 348 9.96 -9.56 -21.47
CA VAL A 348 10.68 -9.49 -20.19
C VAL A 348 12.11 -9.94 -20.43
N GLY A 349 13.05 -8.99 -20.38
CA GLY A 349 14.44 -9.25 -20.75
C GLY A 349 14.52 -9.73 -22.21
N THR A 350 14.97 -10.97 -22.41
CA THR A 350 15.05 -11.61 -23.74
C THR A 350 13.83 -12.49 -24.07
N GLU A 351 12.95 -12.77 -23.11
CA GLU A 351 11.77 -13.59 -23.32
C GLU A 351 10.64 -12.72 -23.88
N THR A 352 10.16 -13.05 -25.08
CA THR A 352 9.04 -12.36 -25.72
C THR A 352 7.71 -13.02 -25.33
N ASN A 353 6.62 -12.25 -25.43
CA ASN A 353 5.25 -12.75 -25.24
C ASN A 353 4.96 -13.35 -23.84
N VAL A 354 5.63 -12.88 -22.79
CA VAL A 354 5.34 -13.31 -21.42
C VAL A 354 3.97 -12.76 -21.01
N LYS A 355 3.04 -13.64 -20.63
CA LYS A 355 1.73 -13.23 -20.12
C LYS A 355 1.91 -12.36 -18.89
N ASN A 356 1.43 -11.12 -18.95
CA ASN A 356 1.53 -10.17 -17.84
C ASN A 356 0.28 -10.15 -16.96
N ILE A 357 -0.86 -10.62 -17.48
CA ILE A 357 -2.13 -10.65 -16.80
C ILE A 357 -2.85 -11.97 -17.15
N GLY A 358 -3.50 -12.56 -16.15
CA GLY A 358 -4.27 -13.80 -16.32
C GLY A 358 -5.74 -13.61 -15.96
N THR A 359 -6.52 -14.68 -16.15
CA THR A 359 -7.94 -14.71 -15.79
C THR A 359 -8.11 -14.80 -14.28
N CYS A 360 -8.97 -13.94 -13.73
CA CYS A 360 -9.32 -14.02 -12.32
C CYS A 360 -10.28 -15.20 -12.02
N PRO A 361 -10.30 -15.74 -10.79
CA PRO A 361 -11.20 -16.83 -10.42
C PRO A 361 -12.68 -16.45 -10.52
N ALA A 362 -13.55 -17.37 -10.94
CA ALA A 362 -14.99 -17.09 -11.06
C ALA A 362 -15.69 -16.64 -9.74
N THR A 363 -15.02 -16.75 -8.59
CA THR A 363 -15.53 -16.43 -7.26
C THR A 363 -15.45 -14.96 -6.86
N TYR A 364 -14.72 -14.06 -7.55
CA TYR A 364 -14.80 -12.64 -7.17
C TYR A 364 -16.11 -12.03 -7.69
N PRO A 365 -16.69 -11.07 -6.96
CA PRO A 365 -17.93 -10.41 -7.35
C PRO A 365 -17.82 -9.79 -8.75
N LYS A 366 -18.86 -9.98 -9.55
CA LYS A 366 -19.06 -9.30 -10.83
C LYS A 366 -19.84 -8.01 -10.57
N ILE A 367 -19.47 -6.92 -11.23
CA ILE A 367 -20.16 -5.61 -11.13
C ILE A 367 -21.46 -5.64 -11.91
#